data_AF-A0A8H5IWI1-F1
#
_entry.id   AF-A0A8H5IWI1-F1
#
_cell.length_a   1.000
_cell.length_b   1.000
_cell.length_c   1.000
_cell.angle_alpha   90.00
_cell.angle_beta   90.00
_cell.angle_gamma   90.00
#
_symmetry.space_group_name_H-M   'P 1'
#
loop_
_entity.id
_entity.type
_entity.pdbx_description
1 polymer ?
#
loop_
_entity_poly.entity_id
_entity_poly.type
_entity_poly.pdbx_seq_one_letter_code
_entity_poly.pdbx_strand_id
1 'polypeptide(L)'
;MSQISPRPEPPVVEREGFSLTKELFCASIGNVERFHPRKTKVGELKELLMKAVAQGQCDHVSQSVLSLRQSMEQALHPLHEKWQKDVEEWDANDRRKRLEELNKCKTPGEKANYDLDLFLEHYFTTNCQPDHHKTPDPLSLEGFDDRLGLHLKAGEVPGLYTKSGGPKDSRTLCIGWNTRAVDTLAASINARALEAEKHEREKKWTQAMEAHEQFVSTLKPPPPNRGRKSNARFDIEKCQGSYIIKCDPVTDGWKHLNSHILTMNIFPGEGDSLRANFDFGMIAGAMFLSNDKDTLDDLVGCDDGSATEDSDDSDDEGETKKGRKRSMKKEAKGANRGRPAKKKKIATSLSRRVFYRLRGKETGEGEILPDAEAGEIDFLSDDCTKFSGVAYEFPYVGSSVEFSGYKISNTPKGFPKNWNDYSEGAYEHARIGRWR
;
A
#
# COMPACT_ATOMS: atom_id res chain seq x y z
N MET A 1 12.11 -25.43 22.08
CA MET A 1 12.90 -24.42 22.82
C MET A 1 13.52 -25.11 24.02
N SER A 2 14.82 -25.39 23.97
CA SER A 2 15.53 -25.96 25.13
C SER A 2 15.50 -24.94 26.27
N GLN A 3 14.97 -25.34 27.43
CA GLN A 3 14.96 -24.50 28.62
C GLN A 3 16.42 -24.19 29.00
N ILE A 4 16.81 -22.93 28.85
CA ILE A 4 18.10 -22.44 29.34
C ILE A 4 17.87 -22.18 30.83
N SER A 5 18.69 -22.79 31.69
CA SER A 5 18.66 -22.53 33.12
C SER A 5 18.80 -21.03 33.39
N PRO A 6 18.11 -20.45 34.38
CA PRO A 6 18.22 -19.02 34.67
C PRO A 6 19.67 -18.64 34.99
N ARG A 7 20.05 -17.41 34.63
CA ARG A 7 21.37 -16.85 34.94
C ARG A 7 21.57 -16.83 36.47
N PRO A 8 22.74 -17.22 37.01
CA PRO A 8 22.98 -17.22 38.45
C PRO A 8 22.76 -15.84 39.10
N GLU A 9 21.99 -15.80 40.18
CA GLU A 9 21.74 -14.57 40.95
C GLU A 9 22.90 -14.24 41.88
N PRO A 10 23.17 -12.93 42.15
CA PRO A 10 24.24 -12.52 43.04
C PRO A 10 24.03 -13.07 44.46
N PRO A 11 25.09 -13.50 45.15
CA PRO A 11 24.98 -14.10 46.47
C PRO A 11 24.54 -13.06 47.49
N VAL A 12 23.55 -13.42 48.32
CA VAL A 12 23.11 -12.63 49.46
C VAL A 12 23.52 -13.34 50.74
N VAL A 13 24.28 -12.66 51.59
CA VAL A 13 24.62 -13.17 52.93
C VAL A 13 23.60 -12.60 53.92
N GLU A 14 22.57 -13.39 54.21
CA GLU A 14 21.67 -13.12 55.32
C GLU A 14 22.20 -13.85 56.57
N ARG A 15 22.47 -13.11 57.65
CA ARG A 15 22.79 -13.74 58.93
C ARG A 15 21.50 -13.88 59.73
N GLU A 16 21.02 -15.10 59.93
CA GLU A 16 19.96 -15.35 60.91
C GLU A 16 20.38 -14.77 62.27
N GLY A 17 19.53 -13.89 62.82
CA GLY A 17 19.76 -13.28 64.13
C GLY A 17 20.49 -11.93 64.13
N PHE A 18 20.73 -11.27 62.98
CA PHE A 18 21.10 -9.85 63.00
C PHE A 18 19.87 -8.98 63.32
N SER A 19 19.49 -8.98 64.59
CA SER A 19 18.62 -7.99 65.19
C SER A 19 19.47 -6.79 65.57
N LEU A 20 19.09 -5.58 65.12
CA LEU A 20 19.65 -4.34 65.65
C LEU A 20 19.17 -4.24 67.11
N THR A 21 19.85 -4.92 68.02
CA THR A 21 19.44 -4.97 69.41
C THR A 21 19.65 -3.59 70.03
N LYS A 22 18.82 -3.28 71.04
CA LYS A 22 18.87 -2.05 71.84
C LYS A 22 20.30 -1.68 72.26
N GLU A 23 21.11 -2.67 72.62
CA GLU A 23 22.48 -2.50 73.09
C GLU A 23 23.45 -2.12 71.97
N LEU A 24 23.33 -2.74 70.80
CA LEU A 24 24.18 -2.46 69.63
C LEU A 24 23.90 -1.08 69.03
N PHE A 25 22.63 -0.66 69.00
CA PHE A 25 22.26 0.68 68.53
C PHE A 25 22.74 1.77 69.48
N CYS A 26 22.49 1.64 70.79
CA CYS A 26 22.95 2.62 71.79
C CYS A 26 24.48 2.71 71.90
N ALA A 27 25.21 1.60 71.72
CA ALA A 27 26.68 1.59 71.71
C ALA A 27 27.29 2.30 70.49
N SER A 28 26.53 2.50 69.41
CA SER A 28 27.00 3.09 68.16
C SER A 28 26.82 4.61 68.09
N ILE A 29 25.93 5.18 68.92
CA ILE A 29 25.53 6.59 68.89
C ILE A 29 25.96 7.25 70.21
N GLY A 30 27.25 7.17 70.54
CA GLY A 30 27.83 7.53 71.85
C GLY A 30 27.01 8.54 72.69
N ASN A 31 26.60 8.12 73.89
CA ASN A 31 25.94 8.94 74.91
C ASN A 31 24.81 9.87 74.43
N VAL A 32 23.86 9.36 73.64
CA VAL A 32 22.53 10.00 73.56
C VAL A 32 21.72 9.55 74.77
N GLU A 33 21.86 10.24 75.91
CA GLU A 33 21.18 9.98 77.21
C GLU A 33 19.63 10.05 77.18
N ARG A 34 18.99 10.10 76.02
CA ARG A 34 17.53 10.17 75.91
C ARG A 34 16.99 9.29 74.79
N PHE A 35 17.01 7.97 74.96
CA PHE A 35 16.19 7.12 74.10
C PHE A 35 15.60 5.90 74.81
N HIS A 36 14.29 5.67 74.62
CA HIS A 36 13.51 4.54 75.17
C HIS A 36 12.97 3.67 74.02
N PRO A 37 13.70 2.61 73.60
CA PRO A 37 13.53 1.97 72.29
C PRO A 37 12.47 0.86 72.24
N ARG A 38 11.56 0.76 73.22
CA ARG A 38 10.61 -0.39 73.28
C ARG A 38 9.49 -0.35 72.22
N LYS A 39 9.36 0.70 71.40
CA LYS A 39 8.24 0.84 70.42
C LYS A 39 8.59 1.51 69.08
N THR A 40 9.86 1.81 68.79
CA THR A 40 10.22 2.61 67.61
C THR A 40 10.31 1.73 66.36
N LYS A 41 9.66 2.15 65.26
CA LYS A 41 9.70 1.40 63.99
C LYS A 41 11.08 1.53 63.32
N VAL A 42 11.50 0.51 62.58
CA VAL A 42 12.82 0.47 61.89
C VAL A 42 13.04 1.71 60.99
N GLY A 43 11.98 2.21 60.34
CA GLY A 43 12.06 3.43 59.52
C GLY A 43 12.38 4.69 60.31
N GLU A 44 11.83 4.85 61.51
CA GLU A 44 12.07 6.00 62.39
C GLU A 44 13.49 5.98 62.98
N LEU A 45 14.00 4.78 63.32
CA LEU A 45 15.39 4.58 63.76
C LEU A 45 16.39 4.93 62.65
N LYS A 46 16.07 4.61 61.39
CA LYS A 46 16.90 4.94 60.22
C LYS A 46 16.98 6.45 60.01
N GLU A 47 15.85 7.17 60.06
CA GLU A 47 15.83 8.63 59.94
C GLU A 47 16.59 9.33 61.07
N LEU A 48 16.45 8.84 62.30
CA LEU A 48 17.18 9.36 63.45
C LEU A 48 18.69 9.16 63.32
N LEU A 49 19.12 7.97 62.89
CA LEU A 49 20.54 7.69 62.64
C LEU A 49 21.09 8.58 61.51
N MET A 50 20.34 8.78 60.43
CA MET A 50 20.71 9.68 59.34
C MET A 50 20.89 11.12 59.82
N LYS A 51 19.98 11.62 60.68
CA LYS A 51 20.09 12.97 61.28
C LYS A 51 21.30 13.09 62.21
N ALA A 52 21.57 12.08 63.03
CA ALA A 52 22.71 12.07 63.94
C ALA A 52 24.06 12.03 63.19
N VAL A 53 24.15 11.25 62.11
CA VAL A 53 25.32 11.24 61.21
C VAL A 53 25.51 12.60 60.52
N ALA A 54 24.43 13.20 60.00
CA ALA A 54 24.49 14.52 59.36
C ALA A 54 24.91 15.66 60.33
N GLN A 55 24.69 15.47 61.64
CA GLN A 55 25.08 16.41 62.69
C GLN A 55 26.47 16.15 63.27
N GLY A 56 27.24 15.18 62.74
CA GLY A 56 28.57 14.84 63.26
C GLY A 56 28.54 14.18 64.64
N GLN A 57 27.42 13.54 65.01
CA GLN A 57 27.27 12.89 66.33
C GLN A 57 27.66 11.40 66.28
N CYS A 58 27.96 10.89 65.09
CA CYS A 58 28.32 9.50 64.83
C CYS A 58 29.69 9.42 64.14
N ASP A 59 30.67 10.18 64.61
CA ASP A 59 31.99 10.27 63.97
C ASP A 59 32.84 8.99 64.15
N HIS A 60 32.41 8.07 65.02
CA HIS A 60 33.12 6.84 65.33
C HIS A 60 32.16 5.64 65.25
N VAL A 61 32.40 4.77 64.28
CA VAL A 61 31.68 3.48 64.16
C VAL A 61 32.22 2.53 65.22
N SER A 62 31.33 1.90 65.98
CA SER A 62 31.71 0.95 67.02
C SER A 62 32.50 -0.24 66.44
N GLN A 63 33.51 -0.71 67.19
CA GLN A 63 34.35 -1.84 66.76
C GLN A 63 33.55 -3.12 66.48
N SER A 64 32.41 -3.31 67.15
CA SER A 64 31.50 -4.42 66.88
C SER A 64 30.86 -4.36 65.49
N VAL A 65 30.49 -3.16 65.03
CA VAL A 65 29.94 -2.95 63.67
C VAL A 65 31.03 -3.09 62.62
N LEU A 66 32.25 -2.61 62.88
CA LEU A 66 33.40 -2.80 61.98
C LEU A 66 33.79 -4.28 61.86
N SER A 67 33.85 -5.01 62.98
CA SER A 67 34.13 -6.44 63.02
C SER A 67 33.04 -7.26 62.31
N LEU A 68 31.77 -6.86 62.47
CA LEU A 68 30.67 -7.47 61.74
C LEU A 68 30.80 -7.25 60.24
N ARG A 69 31.04 -6.01 59.80
CA ARG A 69 31.25 -5.68 58.39
C ARG A 69 32.39 -6.52 57.81
N GLN A 70 33.53 -6.56 58.50
CA GLN A 70 34.69 -7.35 58.06
C GLN A 70 34.35 -8.85 57.99
N SER A 71 33.61 -9.38 58.97
CA SER A 71 33.16 -10.78 58.95
C SER A 71 32.18 -11.07 57.81
N MET A 72 31.27 -10.15 57.49
CA MET A 72 30.34 -10.29 56.36
C MET A 72 31.07 -10.17 55.02
N GLU A 73 32.01 -9.24 54.87
CA GLU A 73 32.85 -9.11 53.68
C GLU A 73 33.69 -10.38 53.47
N GLN A 74 34.29 -10.93 54.53
CA GLN A 74 35.04 -12.20 54.47
C GLN A 74 34.15 -13.39 54.09
N ALA A 75 32.90 -13.43 54.56
CA ALA A 75 31.94 -14.48 54.20
C ALA A 75 31.42 -14.32 52.75
N LEU A 76 31.23 -13.08 52.29
CA LEU A 76 30.71 -12.78 50.95
C LEU A 76 31.77 -12.98 49.86
N HIS A 77 33.04 -12.69 50.14
CA HIS A 77 34.12 -12.76 49.16
C HIS A 77 34.19 -14.11 48.39
N PRO A 78 34.29 -15.28 49.04
CA PRO A 78 34.35 -16.56 48.31
C PRO A 78 33.04 -16.88 47.58
N LEU A 79 31.90 -16.42 48.08
CA LEU A 79 30.61 -16.57 47.40
C LEU A 79 30.55 -15.71 46.14
N HIS A 80 31.09 -14.49 46.20
CA HIS A 80 31.15 -13.58 45.05
C HIS A 80 32.10 -14.10 43.98
N GLU A 81 33.29 -14.58 44.36
CA GLU A 81 34.22 -15.21 43.40
C GLU A 81 33.62 -16.46 42.74
N LYS A 82 32.90 -17.28 43.51
CA LYS A 82 32.18 -18.43 42.95
C LYS A 82 31.09 -17.97 41.98
N TRP A 83 30.26 -17.01 42.38
CA TRP A 83 29.20 -16.46 41.53
C TRP A 83 29.74 -15.87 40.23
N GLN A 84 30.86 -15.14 40.27
CA GLN A 84 31.51 -14.62 39.06
C GLN A 84 31.88 -15.75 38.10
N LYS A 85 32.51 -16.83 38.60
CA LYS A 85 32.84 -18.01 37.79
C LYS A 85 31.60 -18.70 37.23
N ASP A 86 30.57 -18.87 38.06
CA ASP A 86 29.30 -19.51 37.66
C ASP A 86 28.61 -18.68 36.56
N VAL A 87 28.65 -17.34 36.66
CA VAL A 87 28.12 -16.42 35.64
C VAL A 87 28.93 -16.50 34.35
N GLU A 88 30.26 -16.50 34.42
CA GLU A 88 31.13 -16.63 33.25
C GLU A 88 30.90 -17.95 32.51
N GLU A 89 30.81 -19.07 33.24
CA GLU A 89 30.51 -20.38 32.66
C GLU A 89 29.11 -20.42 32.04
N TRP A 90 28.13 -19.81 32.71
CA TRP A 90 26.77 -19.70 32.18
C TRP A 90 26.73 -18.86 30.90
N ASP A 91 27.34 -17.68 30.89
CA ASP A 91 27.38 -16.77 29.73
C ASP A 91 28.10 -17.46 28.54
N ALA A 92 29.18 -18.21 28.80
CA ALA A 92 29.89 -18.99 27.78
C ALA A 92 29.01 -20.13 27.20
N ASN A 93 28.25 -20.83 28.05
CA ASN A 93 27.37 -21.91 27.62
C ASN A 93 26.13 -21.39 26.86
N ASP A 94 25.54 -20.28 27.31
CA ASP A 94 24.44 -19.60 26.62
C ASP A 94 24.90 -19.16 25.22
N ARG A 95 26.05 -18.48 25.15
CA ARG A 95 26.64 -18.05 23.87
C ARG A 95 26.90 -19.22 22.94
N ARG A 96 27.46 -20.33 23.45
CA ARG A 96 27.70 -21.55 22.65
C ARG A 96 26.40 -22.10 22.08
N LYS A 97 25.33 -22.21 22.87
CA LYS A 97 24.01 -22.68 22.41
C LYS A 97 23.43 -21.76 21.34
N ARG A 98 23.51 -20.43 21.53
CA ARG A 98 23.02 -19.48 20.53
C ARG A 98 23.79 -19.59 19.21
N LEU A 99 25.11 -19.77 19.26
CA LEU A 99 25.92 -20.03 18.07
C LEU A 99 25.55 -21.36 17.39
N GLU A 100 25.28 -22.42 18.16
CA GLU A 100 24.80 -23.69 17.63
C GLU A 100 23.44 -23.53 16.91
N GLU A 101 22.50 -22.77 17.48
CA GLU A 101 21.21 -22.46 16.83
C GLU A 101 21.38 -21.54 15.60
N LEU A 102 22.21 -20.50 15.69
CA LEU A 102 22.55 -19.62 14.56
C LEU A 102 23.11 -20.43 13.38
N ASN A 103 23.91 -21.46 13.65
CA ASN A 103 24.46 -22.33 12.62
C ASN A 103 23.44 -23.27 11.97
N LYS A 104 22.24 -23.43 12.55
CA LYS A 104 21.13 -24.15 11.92
C LYS A 104 20.37 -23.31 10.90
N CYS A 105 20.43 -21.98 11.00
CA CYS A 105 19.89 -21.06 10.01
C CYS A 105 20.64 -21.23 8.68
N LYS A 106 19.90 -21.33 7.58
CA LYS A 106 20.41 -21.63 6.24
C LYS A 106 20.82 -20.36 5.49
N THR A 107 20.06 -19.29 5.68
CA THR A 107 20.29 -18.03 4.96
C THR A 107 20.88 -16.95 5.87
N PRO A 108 21.61 -15.97 5.31
CA PRO A 108 22.03 -14.79 6.06
C PRO A 108 20.86 -14.02 6.70
N GLY A 109 19.71 -13.94 6.02
CA GLY A 109 18.51 -13.30 6.55
C GLY A 109 17.92 -14.02 7.77
N GLU A 110 17.87 -15.35 7.73
CA GLU A 110 17.45 -16.16 8.89
C GLU A 110 18.38 -15.97 10.10
N LYS A 111 19.70 -15.90 9.86
CA LYS A 111 20.68 -15.65 10.92
C LYS A 111 20.50 -14.26 11.54
N ALA A 112 20.28 -13.24 10.71
CA ALA A 112 20.02 -11.88 11.18
C ALA A 112 18.72 -11.76 11.99
N ASN A 113 17.66 -12.49 11.60
CA ASN A 113 16.40 -12.54 12.36
C ASN A 113 16.52 -13.28 13.69
N TYR A 114 17.42 -14.27 13.79
CA TYR A 114 17.62 -15.03 15.03
C TYR A 114 18.29 -14.17 16.11
N ASP A 115 19.43 -13.58 15.79
CA ASP A 115 20.19 -12.70 16.69
C ASP A 115 21.09 -11.79 15.84
N LEU A 116 20.74 -10.51 15.77
CA LEU A 116 21.41 -9.53 14.93
C LEU A 116 22.86 -9.26 15.37
N ASP A 117 23.13 -9.29 16.68
CA ASP A 117 24.47 -9.05 17.21
C ASP A 117 25.39 -10.23 16.89
N LEU A 118 24.90 -11.47 17.08
CA LEU A 118 25.63 -12.67 16.68
C LEU A 118 25.80 -12.78 15.16
N PHE A 119 24.83 -12.32 14.37
CA PHE A 119 24.94 -12.23 12.91
C PHE A 119 26.10 -11.31 12.50
N LEU A 120 26.20 -10.11 13.08
CA LEU A 120 27.29 -9.17 12.78
C LEU A 120 28.64 -9.72 13.23
N GLU A 121 28.72 -10.38 14.38
CA GLU A 121 29.93 -11.08 14.81
C GLU A 121 30.30 -12.24 13.85
N HIS A 122 29.31 -12.98 13.37
CA HIS A 122 29.57 -14.12 12.50
C HIS A 122 30.15 -13.69 11.14
N TYR A 123 29.61 -12.63 10.54
CA TYR A 123 29.95 -12.23 9.17
C TYR A 123 30.88 -11.03 9.05
N PHE A 124 30.91 -10.13 10.04
CA PHE A 124 31.54 -8.81 9.86
C PHE A 124 32.51 -8.39 10.95
N THR A 125 32.49 -8.98 12.15
CA THR A 125 33.42 -8.56 13.21
C THR A 125 34.15 -9.72 13.87
N THR A 126 35.39 -9.50 14.28
CA THR A 126 36.17 -10.44 15.10
C THR A 126 36.67 -9.67 16.32
N ASN A 127 36.36 -10.15 17.53
CA ASN A 127 36.65 -9.42 18.78
C ASN A 127 36.10 -7.99 18.77
N CYS A 128 34.86 -7.81 18.29
CA CYS A 128 34.20 -6.50 18.15
C CYS A 128 34.90 -5.51 17.20
N GLN A 129 35.87 -5.96 16.40
CA GLN A 129 36.53 -5.14 15.38
C GLN A 129 36.09 -5.55 13.97
N PRO A 130 35.97 -4.61 13.02
CA PRO A 130 35.69 -4.93 11.62
C PRO A 130 36.66 -5.97 11.05
N ASP A 131 36.12 -7.02 10.44
CA ASP A 131 36.87 -8.11 9.81
C ASP A 131 36.47 -8.27 8.34
N HIS A 132 37.24 -7.60 7.47
CA HIS A 132 37.00 -7.58 6.04
C HIS A 132 37.21 -8.95 5.35
N HIS A 133 37.86 -9.92 6.02
CA HIS A 133 38.16 -11.21 5.43
C HIS A 133 37.02 -12.22 5.56
N LYS A 134 36.14 -12.06 6.55
CA LYS A 134 35.00 -12.98 6.79
C LYS A 134 34.00 -13.00 5.65
N THR A 135 33.69 -11.84 5.09
CA THR A 135 32.63 -11.69 4.08
C THR A 135 33.04 -10.60 3.10
N PRO A 136 33.90 -10.92 2.12
CA PRO A 136 34.37 -9.94 1.14
C PRO A 136 33.26 -9.49 0.19
N ASP A 137 32.33 -10.40 -0.13
CA ASP A 137 31.20 -10.15 -1.01
C ASP A 137 29.96 -9.69 -0.22
N PRO A 138 29.14 -8.78 -0.77
CA PRO A 138 27.93 -8.31 -0.10
C PRO A 138 26.89 -9.44 0.04
N LEU A 139 26.17 -9.44 1.17
CA LEU A 139 25.10 -10.40 1.47
C LEU A 139 23.72 -9.78 1.22
N SER A 140 22.80 -10.58 0.70
CA SER A 140 21.36 -10.27 0.69
C SER A 140 20.66 -10.96 1.86
N LEU A 141 19.92 -10.18 2.64
CA LEU A 141 19.17 -10.62 3.81
C LEU A 141 17.69 -10.79 3.41
N GLU A 142 17.42 -11.82 2.62
CA GLU A 142 16.06 -12.18 2.22
C GLU A 142 15.25 -12.61 3.45
N GLY A 143 14.04 -12.04 3.61
CA GLY A 143 13.14 -12.35 4.73
C GLY A 143 13.50 -11.70 6.08
N PHE A 144 14.44 -10.75 6.11
CA PHE A 144 14.79 -10.01 7.33
C PHE A 144 13.91 -8.77 7.53
N ASP A 145 13.30 -8.64 8.72
CA ASP A 145 12.21 -7.69 8.97
C ASP A 145 12.68 -6.39 9.66
N ASP A 146 13.66 -6.45 10.59
CA ASP A 146 14.09 -5.29 11.39
C ASP A 146 15.08 -4.39 10.64
N ARG A 147 14.54 -3.69 9.63
CA ARG A 147 15.36 -2.86 8.73
C ARG A 147 16.06 -1.72 9.46
N LEU A 148 15.36 -1.07 10.39
CA LEU A 148 15.91 0.06 11.14
C LEU A 148 17.03 -0.41 12.07
N GLY A 149 16.81 -1.50 12.80
CA GLY A 149 17.82 -2.08 13.69
C GLY A 149 19.10 -2.45 12.96
N LEU A 150 19.01 -3.07 11.78
CA LEU A 150 20.21 -3.38 10.97
C LEU A 150 20.94 -2.12 10.53
N HIS A 151 20.24 -1.09 10.05
CA HIS A 151 20.91 0.15 9.62
C HIS A 151 21.66 0.82 10.77
N LEU A 152 21.08 0.83 11.98
CA LEU A 152 21.71 1.38 13.17
C LEU A 152 22.93 0.56 13.58
N LYS A 153 22.77 -0.75 13.75
CA LYS A 153 23.84 -1.66 14.18
C LYS A 153 24.98 -1.76 13.17
N ALA A 154 24.68 -1.80 11.87
CA ALA A 154 25.71 -1.77 10.85
C ALA A 154 26.48 -0.44 10.83
N GLY A 155 25.81 0.68 11.18
CA GLY A 155 26.45 1.99 11.34
C GLY A 155 27.45 2.07 12.49
N GLU A 156 27.35 1.17 13.48
CA GLU A 156 28.32 1.05 14.57
C GLU A 156 29.62 0.33 14.12
N VAL A 157 29.60 -0.36 12.97
CA VAL A 157 30.76 -1.09 12.43
C VAL A 157 31.43 -0.24 11.33
N PRO A 158 32.63 0.32 11.56
CA PRO A 158 33.30 1.17 10.59
C PRO A 158 33.49 0.49 9.22
N GLY A 159 33.04 1.17 8.16
CA GLY A 159 33.18 0.70 6.78
C GLY A 159 32.12 -0.32 6.34
N LEU A 160 31.14 -0.67 7.18
CA LEU A 160 30.03 -1.53 6.81
C LEU A 160 28.88 -0.72 6.21
N TYR A 161 28.44 -1.09 5.02
CA TYR A 161 27.39 -0.37 4.28
C TYR A 161 26.15 -1.23 4.14
N THR A 162 24.99 -0.58 4.14
CA THR A 162 23.69 -1.22 3.98
C THR A 162 22.83 -0.50 2.94
N LYS A 163 22.02 -1.25 2.19
CA LYS A 163 21.06 -0.70 1.23
C LYS A 163 19.88 -1.64 1.03
N SER A 164 18.70 -1.11 0.72
CA SER A 164 17.56 -1.94 0.34
C SER A 164 17.42 -2.03 -1.18
N GLY A 165 17.16 -3.24 -1.69
CA GLY A 165 16.65 -3.50 -3.03
C GLY A 165 15.29 -4.20 -2.98
N GLY A 166 14.64 -4.40 -4.12
CA GLY A 166 13.32 -5.01 -4.24
C GLY A 166 12.16 -4.01 -4.22
N PRO A 167 10.94 -4.48 -4.54
CA PRO A 167 9.74 -3.65 -4.57
C PRO A 167 9.37 -3.18 -3.16
N LYS A 168 8.53 -2.15 -3.05
CA LYS A 168 8.22 -1.47 -1.78
C LYS A 168 7.74 -2.44 -0.68
N ASP A 169 6.97 -3.46 -1.07
CA ASP A 169 6.29 -4.37 -0.15
C ASP A 169 7.12 -5.63 0.18
N SER A 170 8.22 -5.88 -0.52
CA SER A 170 9.15 -6.99 -0.25
C SER A 170 10.59 -6.57 -0.47
N ARG A 171 11.00 -5.51 0.25
CA ARG A 171 12.38 -5.01 0.18
C ARG A 171 13.35 -5.97 0.87
N THR A 172 14.36 -6.38 0.14
CA THR A 172 15.50 -7.15 0.64
C THR A 172 16.63 -6.19 1.04
N LEU A 173 17.20 -6.39 2.23
CA LEU A 173 18.37 -5.64 2.66
C LEU A 173 19.65 -6.28 2.13
N CYS A 174 20.60 -5.43 1.77
CA CYS A 174 21.95 -5.79 1.34
C CYS A 174 22.94 -5.18 2.32
N ILE A 175 23.97 -5.93 2.68
CA ILE A 175 25.02 -5.49 3.62
C ILE A 175 26.40 -5.94 3.14
N GLY A 176 27.43 -5.11 3.33
CA GLY A 176 28.81 -5.47 2.96
C GLY A 176 29.79 -4.30 3.07
N TRP A 177 31.08 -4.59 2.86
CA TRP A 177 32.18 -3.63 3.06
C TRP A 177 32.35 -2.60 1.96
N ASN A 178 31.88 -2.91 0.75
CA ASN A 178 32.05 -2.04 -0.41
C ASN A 178 30.70 -1.44 -0.81
N THR A 179 30.58 -0.12 -0.67
CA THR A 179 29.36 0.63 -1.00
C THR A 179 28.88 0.34 -2.42
N ARG A 180 29.79 0.32 -3.40
CA ARG A 180 29.46 0.07 -4.81
C ARG A 180 28.98 -1.37 -5.04
N ALA A 181 29.58 -2.34 -4.35
CA ALA A 181 29.14 -3.74 -4.44
C ALA A 181 27.74 -3.93 -3.83
N VAL A 182 27.49 -3.32 -2.66
CA VAL A 182 26.18 -3.30 -2.00
C VAL A 182 25.13 -2.62 -2.88
N ASP A 183 25.48 -1.49 -3.50
CA ASP A 183 24.63 -0.77 -4.46
C ASP A 183 24.28 -1.63 -5.67
N THR A 184 25.27 -2.35 -6.22
CA THR A 184 25.10 -3.23 -7.37
C THR A 184 24.20 -4.41 -7.02
N LEU A 185 24.36 -4.99 -5.83
CA LEU A 185 23.50 -6.08 -5.36
C LEU A 185 22.05 -5.61 -5.17
N ALA A 186 21.84 -4.45 -4.53
CA ALA A 186 20.50 -3.89 -4.38
C ALA A 186 19.85 -3.58 -5.75
N ALA A 187 20.63 -3.07 -6.70
CA ALA A 187 20.18 -2.82 -8.07
C ALA A 187 19.84 -4.13 -8.82
N SER A 188 20.61 -5.20 -8.65
CA SER A 188 20.32 -6.49 -9.29
C SER A 188 19.05 -7.14 -8.72
N ILE A 189 18.78 -6.97 -7.43
CA ILE A 189 17.49 -7.38 -6.83
C ILE A 189 16.33 -6.59 -7.44
N ASN A 190 16.48 -5.26 -7.60
CA ASN A 190 15.48 -4.44 -8.29
C ASN A 190 15.23 -4.91 -9.74
N ALA A 191 16.30 -5.20 -10.48
CA ALA A 191 16.20 -5.67 -11.86
C ALA A 191 15.49 -7.03 -11.95
N ARG A 192 15.87 -7.99 -11.10
CA ARG A 192 15.21 -9.31 -11.04
C ARG A 192 13.73 -9.19 -10.68
N ALA A 193 13.39 -8.32 -9.73
CA ALA A 193 11.99 -8.07 -9.37
C ALA A 193 11.19 -7.49 -10.55
N LEU A 194 11.77 -6.52 -11.27
CA LEU A 194 11.14 -5.93 -12.45
C LEU A 194 10.95 -6.95 -13.59
N GLU A 195 11.95 -7.79 -13.83
CA GLU A 195 11.87 -8.88 -14.82
C GLU A 195 10.83 -9.93 -14.44
N ALA A 196 10.77 -10.32 -13.16
CA ALA A 196 9.76 -11.25 -12.66
C ALA A 196 8.35 -10.66 -12.79
N GLU A 197 8.14 -9.38 -12.46
CA GLU A 197 6.87 -8.69 -12.68
C GLU A 197 6.49 -8.65 -14.17
N LYS A 198 7.45 -8.36 -15.06
CA LYS A 198 7.21 -8.38 -16.50
C LYS A 198 6.84 -9.78 -17.00
N HIS A 199 7.54 -10.81 -16.53
CA HIS A 199 7.26 -12.19 -16.90
C HIS A 199 5.88 -12.65 -16.42
N GLU A 200 5.50 -12.35 -15.18
CA GLU A 200 4.16 -12.68 -14.67
C GLU A 200 3.05 -11.91 -15.43
N ARG A 201 3.30 -10.67 -15.84
CA ARG A 201 2.39 -9.89 -16.69
C ARG A 201 2.20 -10.56 -18.05
N GLU A 202 3.30 -10.91 -18.72
CA GLU A 202 3.27 -11.56 -20.02
C GLU A 202 2.53 -12.89 -19.94
N LYS A 203 2.80 -13.68 -18.90
CA LYS A 203 2.08 -14.93 -18.63
C LYS A 203 0.57 -14.73 -18.45
N LYS A 204 0.14 -13.74 -17.65
CA LYS A 204 -1.30 -13.42 -17.48
C LYS A 204 -1.93 -12.97 -18.81
N TRP A 205 -1.22 -12.15 -19.58
CA TRP A 205 -1.68 -11.71 -20.89
C TRP A 205 -1.83 -12.88 -21.87
N THR A 206 -0.84 -13.79 -21.93
CA THR A 206 -0.92 -15.01 -22.75
C THR A 206 -2.12 -15.87 -22.35
N GLN A 207 -2.37 -16.08 -21.05
CA GLN A 207 -3.53 -16.81 -20.57
C GLN A 207 -4.86 -16.13 -20.97
N ALA A 208 -4.92 -14.80 -20.88
CA ALA A 208 -6.10 -14.04 -21.30
C ALA A 208 -6.33 -14.14 -22.81
N MET A 209 -5.27 -14.10 -23.61
CA MET A 209 -5.32 -14.27 -25.06
C MET A 209 -5.72 -15.69 -25.47
N GLU A 210 -5.31 -16.72 -24.72
CA GLU A 210 -5.77 -18.09 -24.95
C GLU A 210 -7.31 -18.17 -24.81
N ALA A 211 -7.90 -17.48 -23.83
CA ALA A 211 -9.36 -17.41 -23.69
C ALA A 211 -10.03 -16.74 -24.90
N HIS A 212 -9.40 -15.72 -25.49
CA HIS A 212 -9.86 -15.11 -26.74
C HIS A 212 -9.77 -16.08 -27.92
N GLU A 213 -8.66 -16.81 -28.07
CA GLU A 213 -8.48 -17.80 -29.13
C GLU A 213 -9.49 -18.95 -29.02
N GLN A 214 -9.70 -19.46 -27.81
CA GLN A 214 -10.74 -20.45 -27.52
C GLN A 214 -12.12 -19.91 -27.90
N PHE A 215 -12.46 -18.68 -27.51
CA PHE A 215 -13.73 -18.05 -27.88
C PHE A 215 -13.89 -17.96 -29.41
N VAL A 216 -12.89 -17.45 -30.13
CA VAL A 216 -12.94 -17.32 -31.58
C VAL A 216 -13.09 -18.70 -32.25
N SER A 217 -12.44 -19.74 -31.74
CA SER A 217 -12.56 -21.11 -32.27
C SER A 217 -13.97 -21.69 -32.16
N THR A 218 -14.76 -21.22 -31.18
CA THR A 218 -16.16 -21.66 -30.98
C THR A 218 -17.13 -20.98 -31.95
N LEU A 219 -16.72 -19.89 -32.60
CA LEU A 219 -17.54 -19.19 -33.58
C LEU A 219 -17.63 -20.05 -34.84
N LYS A 220 -18.84 -20.50 -35.17
CA LYS A 220 -19.08 -21.24 -36.40
C LYS A 220 -18.73 -20.35 -37.60
N PRO A 221 -18.00 -20.87 -38.61
CA PRO A 221 -17.78 -20.11 -39.82
C PRO A 221 -19.14 -19.77 -40.45
N PRO A 222 -19.32 -18.53 -40.96
CA PRO A 222 -20.56 -18.17 -41.63
C PRO A 222 -20.80 -19.16 -42.79
N PRO A 223 -22.05 -19.61 -43.00
CA PRO A 223 -22.35 -20.56 -44.07
C PRO A 223 -21.87 -19.98 -45.41
N PRO A 224 -21.33 -20.82 -46.33
CA PRO A 224 -20.82 -20.37 -47.62
C PRO A 224 -21.93 -19.62 -48.35
N ASN A 225 -21.69 -18.33 -48.56
CA ASN A 225 -22.69 -17.36 -48.96
C ASN A 225 -23.14 -17.66 -50.40
N ARG A 226 -24.28 -18.35 -50.58
CA ARG A 226 -24.94 -18.49 -51.89
C ARG A 226 -25.50 -17.14 -52.30
N GLY A 227 -24.68 -16.34 -52.99
CA GLY A 227 -25.15 -15.35 -53.97
C GLY A 227 -25.84 -14.08 -53.47
N ARG A 228 -25.76 -13.70 -52.19
CA ARG A 228 -26.33 -12.42 -51.73
C ARG A 228 -25.22 -11.40 -51.49
N LYS A 229 -25.09 -10.42 -52.39
CA LYS A 229 -24.35 -9.16 -52.14
C LYS A 229 -25.06 -8.44 -51.00
N SER A 230 -24.69 -8.72 -49.75
CA SER A 230 -25.27 -8.05 -48.60
C SER A 230 -24.57 -6.72 -48.37
N ASN A 231 -25.20 -5.63 -48.80
CA ASN A 231 -25.03 -4.32 -48.16
C ASN A 231 -25.65 -4.36 -46.75
N ALA A 232 -25.22 -5.31 -45.91
CA ALA A 232 -25.71 -5.42 -44.54
C ALA A 232 -25.11 -4.26 -43.75
N ARG A 233 -26.00 -3.46 -43.13
CA ARG A 233 -25.61 -2.42 -42.19
C ARG A 233 -24.83 -3.08 -41.04
N PHE A 234 -23.79 -2.42 -40.54
CA PHE A 234 -23.08 -2.86 -39.35
C PHE A 234 -24.08 -2.96 -38.19
N ASP A 235 -24.08 -4.11 -37.53
CA ASP A 235 -24.98 -4.44 -36.44
C ASP A 235 -24.25 -4.21 -35.12
N ILE A 236 -24.57 -3.09 -34.47
CA ILE A 236 -23.91 -2.67 -33.23
C ILE A 236 -24.17 -3.67 -32.09
N GLU A 237 -25.29 -4.40 -32.10
CA GLU A 237 -25.60 -5.39 -31.05
C GLU A 237 -24.55 -6.50 -30.96
N LYS A 238 -23.86 -6.81 -32.07
CA LYS A 238 -22.77 -7.79 -32.07
C LYS A 238 -21.55 -7.37 -31.25
N CYS A 239 -21.43 -6.08 -30.94
CA CYS A 239 -20.39 -5.55 -30.06
C CYS A 239 -20.58 -6.01 -28.61
N GLN A 240 -21.79 -6.45 -28.21
CA GLN A 240 -22.05 -6.91 -26.84
C GLN A 240 -21.15 -8.07 -26.45
N GLY A 241 -20.68 -8.08 -25.20
CA GLY A 241 -19.82 -9.14 -24.68
C GLY A 241 -18.75 -8.66 -23.72
N SER A 242 -17.85 -9.56 -23.37
CA SER A 242 -16.71 -9.27 -22.50
C SER A 242 -15.44 -9.22 -23.34
N TYR A 243 -14.60 -8.22 -23.10
CA TYR A 243 -13.35 -7.97 -23.80
C TYR A 243 -12.20 -7.82 -22.80
N ILE A 244 -11.05 -8.37 -23.16
CA ILE A 244 -9.76 -7.98 -22.57
C ILE A 244 -9.18 -6.85 -23.40
N ILE A 245 -8.52 -5.91 -22.73
CA ILE A 245 -8.04 -4.67 -23.34
C ILE A 245 -6.52 -4.63 -23.25
N LYS A 246 -5.88 -4.20 -24.33
CA LYS A 246 -4.46 -3.88 -24.38
C LYS A 246 -4.31 -2.37 -24.56
N CYS A 247 -3.58 -1.72 -23.67
CA CYS A 247 -3.26 -0.29 -23.75
C CYS A 247 -1.85 -0.08 -23.21
N ASP A 248 -0.86 -0.05 -24.11
CA ASP A 248 0.56 0.01 -23.75
C ASP A 248 0.90 1.27 -22.92
N PRO A 249 0.39 2.48 -23.23
CA PRO A 249 0.63 3.67 -22.41
C PRO A 249 0.20 3.52 -20.94
N VAL A 250 -0.90 2.81 -20.68
CA VAL A 250 -1.39 2.54 -19.33
C VAL A 250 -0.55 1.47 -18.66
N THR A 251 -0.30 0.34 -19.33
CA THR A 251 0.40 -0.80 -18.73
C THR A 251 1.89 -0.53 -18.50
N ASP A 252 2.51 0.36 -19.27
CA ASP A 252 3.91 0.72 -19.13
C ASP A 252 4.12 1.92 -18.18
N GLY A 253 3.14 2.82 -18.11
CA GLY A 253 3.22 4.02 -17.26
C GLY A 253 3.04 3.74 -15.77
N TRP A 254 2.31 2.68 -15.39
CA TRP A 254 1.82 2.50 -14.02
C TRP A 254 2.22 1.15 -13.41
N LYS A 255 3.35 1.15 -12.70
CA LYS A 255 3.97 -0.07 -12.13
C LYS A 255 3.09 -0.84 -11.14
N HIS A 256 2.15 -0.19 -10.45
CA HIS A 256 1.26 -0.88 -9.51
C HIS A 256 0.10 -1.61 -10.19
N LEU A 257 -0.21 -1.27 -11.44
CA LEU A 257 -1.23 -1.94 -12.26
C LEU A 257 -0.68 -3.15 -13.02
N ASN A 258 0.62 -3.44 -12.86
CA ASN A 258 1.38 -4.45 -13.62
C ASN A 258 0.78 -5.87 -13.60
N SER A 259 -0.11 -6.18 -12.65
CA SER A 259 -0.70 -7.51 -12.51
C SER A 259 -2.16 -7.61 -12.94
N HIS A 260 -2.77 -6.48 -13.34
CA HIS A 260 -4.19 -6.37 -13.66
C HIS A 260 -4.44 -6.49 -15.16
N ILE A 261 -5.41 -7.32 -15.55
CA ILE A 261 -5.85 -7.39 -16.94
C ILE A 261 -6.95 -6.35 -17.15
N LEU A 262 -6.72 -5.44 -18.08
CA LEU A 262 -7.69 -4.41 -18.42
C LEU A 262 -8.89 -5.06 -19.10
N THR A 263 -10.10 -4.57 -18.80
CA THR A 263 -11.34 -5.18 -19.30
C THR A 263 -12.37 -4.16 -19.74
N MET A 264 -13.25 -4.59 -20.65
CA MET A 264 -14.44 -3.86 -21.02
C MET A 264 -15.59 -4.83 -21.23
N ASN A 265 -16.74 -4.56 -20.60
CA ASN A 265 -17.94 -5.38 -20.71
C ASN A 265 -19.03 -4.53 -21.35
N ILE A 266 -19.48 -4.91 -22.55
CA ILE A 266 -20.48 -4.18 -23.34
C ILE A 266 -21.85 -4.87 -23.19
N PHE A 267 -22.83 -4.11 -22.72
CA PHE A 267 -24.21 -4.48 -22.46
C PHE A 267 -25.16 -3.83 -23.47
N PRO A 268 -26.37 -4.40 -23.66
CA PRO A 268 -27.47 -3.70 -24.33
C PRO A 268 -27.74 -2.34 -23.67
N GLY A 269 -28.03 -1.33 -24.48
CA GLY A 269 -28.48 -0.01 -24.04
C GLY A 269 -29.91 0.27 -24.48
N GLU A 270 -30.26 1.55 -24.54
CA GLU A 270 -31.58 2.02 -25.01
C GLU A 270 -31.50 2.39 -26.50
N GLY A 271 -32.45 1.90 -27.30
CA GLY A 271 -32.46 2.17 -28.74
C GLY A 271 -31.22 1.63 -29.46
N ASP A 272 -30.61 2.45 -30.31
CA ASP A 272 -29.40 2.12 -31.08
C ASP A 272 -28.09 2.40 -30.28
N SER A 273 -28.16 2.39 -28.93
CA SER A 273 -27.02 2.61 -28.04
C SER A 273 -26.66 1.35 -27.24
N LEU A 274 -25.41 1.29 -26.77
CA LEU A 274 -24.92 0.29 -25.83
C LEU A 274 -24.35 0.97 -24.59
N ARG A 275 -24.31 0.22 -23.49
CA ARG A 275 -23.63 0.63 -22.25
C ARG A 275 -22.43 -0.27 -22.03
N ALA A 276 -21.35 0.24 -21.47
CA ALA A 276 -20.22 -0.60 -21.10
C ALA A 276 -19.64 -0.22 -19.75
N ASN A 277 -19.12 -1.24 -19.07
CA ASN A 277 -18.23 -1.05 -17.94
C ASN A 277 -16.81 -1.22 -18.43
N PHE A 278 -15.95 -0.26 -18.16
CA PHE A 278 -14.52 -0.39 -18.41
C PHE A 278 -13.74 -0.41 -17.11
N ASP A 279 -12.61 -1.10 -17.17
CA ASP A 279 -11.56 -1.10 -16.17
C ASP A 279 -10.23 -1.06 -16.93
N PHE A 280 -9.67 0.14 -17.04
CA PHE A 280 -8.35 0.38 -17.62
C PHE A 280 -7.29 0.47 -16.53
N GLY A 281 -7.52 -0.16 -15.37
CA GLY A 281 -6.56 -0.25 -14.27
C GLY A 281 -6.50 1.03 -13.45
N MET A 282 -6.07 2.15 -14.05
CA MET A 282 -5.98 3.46 -13.39
C MET A 282 -7.32 4.18 -13.30
N ILE A 283 -8.20 3.91 -14.27
CA ILE A 283 -9.55 4.44 -14.31
C ILE A 283 -10.53 3.30 -14.57
N ALA A 284 -11.66 3.34 -13.87
CA ALA A 284 -12.75 2.40 -14.09
C ALA A 284 -14.08 3.13 -14.01
N GLY A 285 -15.03 2.75 -14.86
CA GLY A 285 -16.24 3.55 -15.00
C GLY A 285 -17.29 2.96 -15.94
N ALA A 286 -18.15 3.85 -16.40
CA ALA A 286 -19.25 3.58 -17.32
C ALA A 286 -18.99 4.28 -18.66
N MET A 287 -19.48 3.69 -19.73
CA MET A 287 -19.32 4.17 -21.09
C MET A 287 -20.62 4.00 -21.87
N PHE A 288 -20.99 5.00 -22.67
CA PHE A 288 -22.02 4.89 -23.69
C PHE A 288 -21.37 4.70 -25.06
N LEU A 289 -21.97 3.85 -25.89
CA LEU A 289 -21.49 3.57 -27.24
C LEU A 289 -22.63 3.71 -28.25
N SER A 290 -22.36 4.33 -29.40
CA SER A 290 -23.31 4.40 -30.52
C SER A 290 -22.59 4.56 -31.86
N ASN A 291 -23.27 4.20 -32.95
CA ASN A 291 -22.81 4.47 -34.31
C ASN A 291 -23.07 5.93 -34.74
N ASP A 292 -23.78 6.70 -33.91
CA ASP A 292 -24.15 8.08 -34.15
C ASP A 292 -23.69 8.98 -32.98
N LYS A 293 -23.01 10.08 -33.32
CA LYS A 293 -22.49 11.02 -32.31
C LYS A 293 -23.60 11.83 -31.66
N ASP A 294 -24.61 12.22 -32.44
CA ASP A 294 -25.71 13.04 -31.95
C ASP A 294 -26.50 12.27 -30.87
N THR A 295 -26.71 10.96 -31.09
CA THR A 295 -27.31 10.06 -30.08
C THR A 295 -26.51 10.02 -28.77
N LEU A 296 -25.18 10.06 -28.80
CA LEU A 296 -24.36 10.10 -27.59
C LEU A 296 -24.45 11.44 -26.87
N ASP A 297 -24.47 12.54 -27.63
CA ASP A 297 -24.56 13.88 -27.06
C ASP A 297 -25.95 14.10 -26.42
N ASP A 298 -27.02 13.53 -26.99
CA ASP A 298 -28.35 13.51 -26.35
C ASP A 298 -28.34 12.69 -25.04
N LEU A 299 -27.72 11.51 -25.04
CA LEU A 299 -27.62 10.64 -23.85
C LEU A 299 -26.82 11.28 -22.71
N VAL A 300 -25.75 12.02 -23.02
CA VAL A 300 -24.93 12.71 -22.01
C VAL A 300 -25.55 14.04 -21.59
N GLY A 301 -26.10 14.80 -22.54
CA GLY A 301 -26.65 16.14 -22.30
C GLY A 301 -27.97 16.18 -21.53
N CYS A 302 -28.71 15.07 -21.48
CA CYS A 302 -29.95 14.99 -20.71
C CYS A 302 -29.75 14.84 -19.19
N ASP A 303 -28.56 14.43 -18.72
CA ASP A 303 -28.31 14.15 -17.30
C ASP A 303 -27.60 15.30 -16.53
N ASP A 304 -26.98 16.25 -17.23
CA ASP A 304 -26.30 17.41 -16.59
C ASP A 304 -27.24 18.63 -16.40
N GLY A 305 -28.53 18.47 -16.67
CA GLY A 305 -29.54 19.54 -16.59
C GLY A 305 -30.70 19.22 -15.64
N SER A 306 -30.82 20.04 -14.58
CA SER A 306 -31.97 20.19 -13.67
C SER A 306 -32.03 19.30 -12.41
N ALA A 307 -31.10 19.55 -11.48
CA ALA A 307 -31.46 19.61 -10.07
C ALA A 307 -31.87 21.06 -9.72
N THR A 308 -33.06 21.48 -10.17
CA THR A 308 -33.80 22.56 -9.52
C THR A 308 -34.94 21.90 -8.77
N GLU A 309 -34.68 21.56 -7.51
CA GLU A 309 -35.74 21.28 -6.55
C GLU A 309 -36.50 22.59 -6.30
N ASP A 310 -37.67 22.69 -6.95
CA ASP A 310 -38.75 23.57 -6.51
C ASP A 310 -39.20 23.12 -5.11
N SER A 311 -39.09 24.02 -4.14
CA SER A 311 -39.99 24.04 -2.99
C SER A 311 -40.37 25.49 -2.70
N ASP A 312 -41.62 25.81 -3.01
CA ASP A 312 -42.38 26.98 -2.57
C ASP A 312 -42.18 27.28 -1.06
N ASP A 313 -42.06 28.55 -0.67
CA ASP A 313 -43.16 29.25 0.03
C ASP A 313 -42.94 30.78 0.19
N SER A 314 -43.91 31.52 -0.34
CA SER A 314 -44.57 32.75 0.14
C SER A 314 -43.88 34.11 0.38
N ASP A 315 -44.55 35.10 -0.25
CA ASP A 315 -44.83 36.51 0.12
C ASP A 315 -43.70 37.57 0.12
N ASP A 316 -43.78 38.52 -0.82
CA ASP A 316 -44.06 39.92 -0.46
C ASP A 316 -44.48 40.77 -1.68
N GLU A 317 -45.50 41.60 -1.47
CA GLU A 317 -46.09 42.51 -2.45
C GLU A 317 -45.21 43.74 -2.70
N GLY A 318 -45.20 44.23 -3.94
CA GLY A 318 -44.57 45.51 -4.26
C GLY A 318 -44.86 45.99 -5.67
N GLU A 319 -45.95 46.74 -5.82
CA GLU A 319 -46.25 47.54 -7.02
C GLU A 319 -45.05 48.40 -7.44
N THR A 320 -44.76 48.51 -8.75
CA THR A 320 -45.01 49.75 -9.51
C THR A 320 -44.51 49.69 -10.97
N LYS A 321 -45.48 49.93 -11.87
CA LYS A 321 -45.47 50.88 -13.01
C LYS A 321 -44.40 50.80 -14.11
N LYS A 322 -44.97 50.59 -15.32
CA LYS A 322 -44.79 51.36 -16.57
C LYS A 322 -43.47 51.22 -17.34
N GLY A 323 -43.55 50.64 -18.54
CA GLY A 323 -42.48 50.79 -19.53
C GLY A 323 -42.73 50.22 -20.93
N ARG A 324 -43.52 50.95 -21.73
CA ARG A 324 -43.41 51.06 -23.21
C ARG A 324 -43.62 49.82 -24.10
N LYS A 325 -44.79 49.84 -24.74
CA LYS A 325 -45.06 49.47 -26.14
C LYS A 325 -43.95 49.96 -27.10
N ARG A 326 -43.49 49.08 -28.00
CA ARG A 326 -43.26 49.42 -29.41
C ARG A 326 -43.80 48.30 -30.31
N SER A 327 -44.56 48.74 -31.29
CA SER A 327 -45.34 47.99 -32.25
C SER A 327 -44.68 47.96 -33.63
N MET A 328 -45.09 46.98 -34.43
CA MET A 328 -44.99 46.88 -35.91
C MET A 328 -43.59 46.54 -36.45
N LYS A 329 -43.44 45.62 -37.41
CA LYS A 329 -44.24 45.49 -38.64
C LYS A 329 -44.20 44.06 -39.18
N LYS A 330 -45.39 43.48 -39.39
CA LYS A 330 -45.65 42.35 -40.28
C LYS A 330 -45.51 42.85 -41.73
N GLU A 331 -44.71 42.15 -42.53
CA GLU A 331 -44.97 42.03 -43.97
C GLU A 331 -45.12 40.54 -44.28
N ALA A 332 -46.34 40.18 -44.67
CA ALA A 332 -46.67 38.91 -45.27
C ALA A 332 -47.09 39.21 -46.71
N LYS A 333 -46.44 38.55 -47.68
CA LYS A 333 -47.07 37.72 -48.72
C LYS A 333 -46.11 37.51 -49.89
N GLY A 334 -45.80 36.25 -50.13
CA GLY A 334 -45.12 35.77 -51.32
C GLY A 334 -45.25 34.26 -51.36
N ALA A 335 -46.44 33.78 -51.71
CA ALA A 335 -46.69 32.37 -51.95
C ALA A 335 -45.81 31.88 -53.11
N ASN A 336 -44.96 30.90 -52.86
CA ASN A 336 -44.53 30.01 -53.93
C ASN A 336 -44.49 28.56 -53.42
N ARG A 337 -45.41 27.77 -53.97
CA ARG A 337 -45.44 26.32 -53.87
C ARG A 337 -44.18 25.77 -54.53
N GLY A 338 -43.39 24.94 -53.83
CA GLY A 338 -42.29 24.24 -54.49
C GLY A 338 -41.35 23.46 -53.58
N ARG A 339 -41.66 22.17 -53.43
CA ARG A 339 -40.80 21.03 -53.01
C ARG A 339 -40.53 20.83 -51.52
N PRO A 340 -40.77 19.60 -50.99
CA PRO A 340 -40.28 19.23 -49.68
C PRO A 340 -38.75 19.25 -49.70
N ALA A 341 -38.16 19.85 -48.67
CA ALA A 341 -36.73 19.82 -48.45
C ALA A 341 -36.25 18.37 -48.54
N LYS A 342 -35.30 18.13 -49.47
CA LYS A 342 -34.63 16.85 -49.59
C LYS A 342 -34.09 16.47 -48.22
N LYS A 343 -34.61 15.39 -47.64
CA LYS A 343 -33.97 14.67 -46.54
C LYS A 343 -32.49 14.56 -46.90
N LYS A 344 -31.61 15.18 -46.10
CA LYS A 344 -30.17 14.95 -46.21
C LYS A 344 -29.99 13.45 -46.21
N LYS A 345 -29.46 12.90 -47.30
CA LYS A 345 -28.98 11.53 -47.32
C LYS A 345 -27.85 11.49 -46.30
N ILE A 346 -28.13 10.93 -45.12
CA ILE A 346 -27.10 10.42 -44.21
C ILE A 346 -26.30 9.46 -45.07
N ALA A 347 -25.06 9.82 -45.38
CA ALA A 347 -24.14 8.90 -46.00
C ALA A 347 -23.86 7.83 -44.96
N THR A 348 -24.60 6.72 -45.04
CA THR A 348 -24.40 5.53 -44.22
C THR A 348 -22.99 5.04 -44.50
N SER A 349 -22.08 5.35 -43.58
CA SER A 349 -20.73 4.82 -43.65
C SER A 349 -20.83 3.30 -43.57
N LEU A 350 -20.12 2.60 -44.44
CA LEU A 350 -19.81 1.18 -44.29
C LEU A 350 -18.85 0.94 -43.11
N SER A 351 -18.66 1.94 -42.25
CA SER A 351 -17.68 1.89 -41.18
C SER A 351 -18.24 1.03 -40.05
N ARG A 352 -17.41 0.12 -39.54
CA ARG A 352 -17.64 -0.62 -38.31
C ARG A 352 -17.23 0.22 -37.09
N ARG A 353 -17.37 1.54 -37.23
CA ARG A 353 -16.95 2.55 -36.26
C ARG A 353 -18.08 2.78 -35.27
N VAL A 354 -17.71 2.80 -34.00
CA VAL A 354 -18.57 3.10 -32.88
C VAL A 354 -17.91 4.23 -32.10
N PHE A 355 -18.66 5.29 -31.84
CA PHE A 355 -18.22 6.39 -30.98
C PHE A 355 -18.57 6.05 -29.54
N TYR A 356 -17.83 6.63 -28.60
CA TYR A 356 -18.16 6.49 -27.18
C TYR A 356 -18.02 7.79 -26.41
N ARG A 357 -18.67 7.80 -25.24
CA ARG A 357 -18.47 8.74 -24.14
C ARG A 357 -18.20 7.93 -22.88
N LEU A 358 -17.20 8.30 -22.11
CA LEU A 358 -16.87 7.63 -20.85
C LEU A 358 -16.86 8.61 -19.69
N ARG A 359 -17.28 8.12 -18.52
CA ARG A 359 -17.09 8.74 -17.21
C ARG A 359 -16.61 7.67 -16.24
N GLY A 360 -15.92 8.06 -15.18
CA GLY A 360 -15.41 7.07 -14.25
C GLY A 360 -14.81 7.67 -13.01
N LYS A 361 -13.96 6.87 -12.38
CA LYS A 361 -13.13 7.31 -11.27
C LYS A 361 -11.74 6.72 -11.37
N GLU A 362 -10.79 7.45 -10.83
CA GLU A 362 -9.45 6.97 -10.56
C GLU A 362 -9.49 5.86 -9.49
N THR A 363 -8.66 4.82 -9.62
CA THR A 363 -8.77 3.59 -8.81
C THR A 363 -7.90 3.57 -7.55
N GLY A 364 -6.95 4.50 -7.39
CA GLY A 364 -6.11 4.67 -6.22
C GLY A 364 -6.79 5.42 -5.09
N GLU A 365 -7.08 6.71 -5.28
CA GLU A 365 -7.73 7.59 -4.30
C GLU A 365 -9.26 7.63 -4.46
N GLY A 366 -9.77 7.15 -5.60
CA GLY A 366 -11.22 7.10 -5.84
C GLY A 366 -11.81 8.40 -6.37
N GLU A 367 -10.97 9.32 -6.88
CA GLU A 367 -11.43 10.59 -7.44
C GLU A 367 -12.34 10.38 -8.66
N ILE A 368 -13.56 10.91 -8.58
CA ILE A 368 -14.52 10.87 -9.68
C ILE A 368 -14.06 11.83 -10.78
N LEU A 369 -14.19 11.40 -12.03
CA LEU A 369 -13.92 12.17 -13.24
C LEU A 369 -15.26 12.52 -13.88
N PRO A 370 -15.82 13.71 -13.57
CA PRO A 370 -17.17 14.07 -13.98
C PRO A 370 -17.27 14.50 -15.45
N ASP A 371 -16.18 14.95 -16.05
CA ASP A 371 -16.17 15.32 -17.46
C ASP A 371 -16.28 14.07 -18.36
N ALA A 372 -17.21 14.12 -19.32
CA ALA A 372 -17.45 13.00 -20.22
C ALA A 372 -16.41 13.00 -21.36
N GLU A 373 -15.51 12.03 -21.32
CA GLU A 373 -14.43 11.92 -22.31
C GLU A 373 -14.84 11.16 -23.55
N ALA A 374 -14.35 11.60 -24.70
CA ALA A 374 -14.76 11.12 -26.01
C ALA A 374 -13.71 10.23 -26.69
N GLY A 375 -14.18 9.30 -27.51
CA GLY A 375 -13.32 8.58 -28.43
C GLY A 375 -14.09 7.74 -29.45
N GLU A 376 -13.34 6.88 -30.14
CA GLU A 376 -13.87 5.99 -31.18
C GLU A 376 -13.26 4.59 -31.11
N ILE A 377 -14.03 3.61 -31.56
CA ILE A 377 -13.67 2.19 -31.67
C ILE A 377 -13.99 1.72 -33.08
N ASP A 378 -13.01 1.17 -33.77
CA ASP A 378 -13.12 0.53 -35.07
C ASP A 378 -13.06 -0.99 -34.92
N PHE A 379 -14.19 -1.67 -35.13
CA PHE A 379 -14.23 -3.13 -35.14
C PHE A 379 -13.61 -3.68 -36.43
N LEU A 380 -12.70 -4.64 -36.28
CA LEU A 380 -11.90 -5.14 -37.40
C LEU A 380 -12.65 -6.16 -38.28
N SER A 381 -13.77 -6.69 -37.78
CA SER A 381 -14.55 -7.77 -38.39
C SER A 381 -16.04 -7.68 -38.01
N ASP A 382 -16.91 -8.30 -38.81
CA ASP A 382 -18.38 -8.27 -38.60
C ASP A 382 -18.84 -9.12 -37.40
N ASP A 383 -17.96 -10.00 -36.89
CA ASP A 383 -18.18 -10.78 -35.66
C ASP A 383 -17.80 -10.00 -34.40
N CYS A 384 -17.25 -8.78 -34.55
CA CYS A 384 -16.84 -7.88 -33.49
C CYS A 384 -15.87 -8.54 -32.48
N THR A 385 -15.06 -9.50 -32.92
CA THR A 385 -14.14 -10.24 -32.05
C THR A 385 -12.91 -9.44 -31.65
N LYS A 386 -12.53 -8.45 -32.47
CA LYS A 386 -11.38 -7.56 -32.26
C LYS A 386 -11.72 -6.14 -32.67
N PHE A 387 -11.15 -5.17 -31.96
CA PHE A 387 -11.25 -3.76 -32.33
C PHE A 387 -9.96 -2.99 -32.02
N SER A 388 -9.82 -1.84 -32.69
CA SER A 388 -8.85 -0.79 -32.33
C SER A 388 -9.61 0.44 -31.86
N GLY A 389 -9.23 1.01 -30.74
CA GLY A 389 -9.85 2.19 -30.15
C GLY A 389 -8.85 3.34 -30.03
N VAL A 390 -9.38 4.55 -30.03
CA VAL A 390 -8.66 5.79 -29.76
C VAL A 390 -9.45 6.59 -28.73
N ALA A 391 -8.80 6.96 -27.63
CA ALA A 391 -9.29 7.97 -26.70
C ALA A 391 -8.70 9.32 -27.10
N TYR A 392 -9.55 10.32 -27.33
CA TYR A 392 -9.06 11.63 -27.76
C TYR A 392 -8.34 12.34 -26.62
N GLU A 393 -8.90 12.26 -25.43
CA GLU A 393 -8.26 12.63 -24.18
C GLU A 393 -8.43 11.44 -23.22
N PHE A 394 -7.34 10.97 -22.65
CA PHE A 394 -7.35 9.87 -21.69
C PHE A 394 -6.79 10.38 -20.35
N PRO A 395 -7.62 10.44 -19.29
CA PRO A 395 -7.23 10.99 -18.00
C PRO A 395 -5.89 10.42 -17.50
N TYR A 396 -4.98 11.31 -17.10
CA TYR A 396 -3.64 11.02 -16.59
C TYR A 396 -2.66 10.33 -17.55
N VAL A 397 -3.06 10.02 -18.79
CA VAL A 397 -2.17 9.42 -19.82
C VAL A 397 -1.82 10.43 -20.89
N GLY A 398 -2.81 11.16 -21.40
CA GLY A 398 -2.65 12.19 -22.43
C GLY A 398 -3.64 12.04 -23.58
N SER A 399 -3.34 12.72 -24.68
CA SER A 399 -4.23 12.78 -25.84
C SER A 399 -3.94 11.70 -26.89
N SER A 400 -4.97 11.31 -27.64
CA SER A 400 -4.89 10.32 -28.74
C SER A 400 -4.30 8.97 -28.33
N VAL A 401 -4.75 8.44 -27.19
CA VAL A 401 -4.28 7.16 -26.65
C VAL A 401 -4.94 6.01 -27.40
N GLU A 402 -4.11 5.17 -28.01
CA GLU A 402 -4.55 3.95 -28.70
C GLU A 402 -4.71 2.79 -27.72
N PHE A 403 -5.73 1.97 -27.96
CA PHE A 403 -5.95 0.72 -27.25
C PHE A 403 -6.59 -0.31 -28.18
N SER A 404 -6.48 -1.59 -27.85
CA SER A 404 -7.14 -2.66 -28.60
C SER A 404 -7.95 -3.57 -27.68
N GLY A 405 -8.99 -4.18 -28.21
CA GLY A 405 -9.84 -5.10 -27.46
C GLY A 405 -10.03 -6.43 -28.16
N TYR A 406 -10.09 -7.48 -27.35
CA TYR A 406 -10.21 -8.87 -27.78
C TYR A 406 -11.37 -9.53 -27.05
N LYS A 407 -12.38 -9.98 -27.79
CA LYS A 407 -13.61 -10.54 -27.25
C LYS A 407 -13.35 -11.93 -26.68
N ILE A 408 -13.80 -12.18 -25.45
CA ILE A 408 -13.66 -13.47 -24.76
C ILE A 408 -15.02 -14.13 -24.47
N SER A 409 -16.13 -13.41 -24.65
CA SER A 409 -17.48 -13.90 -24.42
C SER A 409 -18.50 -13.01 -25.14
N ASN A 410 -19.59 -13.60 -25.65
CA ASN A 410 -20.76 -12.84 -26.13
C ASN A 410 -21.64 -12.32 -24.99
N THR A 411 -21.52 -12.89 -23.79
CA THR A 411 -22.23 -12.43 -22.61
C THR A 411 -21.32 -11.51 -21.80
N PRO A 412 -21.70 -10.24 -21.56
CA PRO A 412 -20.93 -9.34 -20.71
C PRO A 412 -20.95 -9.83 -19.25
N LYS A 413 -19.87 -9.59 -18.51
CA LYS A 413 -19.78 -9.94 -17.08
C LYS A 413 -20.34 -8.82 -16.19
N GLY A 414 -21.18 -9.19 -15.23
CA GLY A 414 -21.73 -8.28 -14.23
C GLY A 414 -22.97 -7.53 -14.71
N PHE A 415 -23.17 -6.33 -14.19
CA PHE A 415 -24.29 -5.43 -14.53
C PHE A 415 -23.75 -4.07 -14.96
N PRO A 416 -24.42 -3.35 -15.87
CA PRO A 416 -23.99 -2.02 -16.28
C PRO A 416 -23.96 -1.09 -15.06
N LYS A 417 -22.84 -0.41 -14.86
CA LYS A 417 -22.67 0.63 -13.85
C LYS A 417 -23.57 1.82 -14.22
N ASN A 418 -24.05 2.51 -13.20
CA ASN A 418 -24.84 3.70 -13.41
C ASN A 418 -23.93 4.86 -13.86
N TRP A 419 -24.32 5.55 -14.93
CA TRP A 419 -23.59 6.69 -15.47
C TRP A 419 -23.51 7.84 -14.46
N ASN A 420 -24.61 8.07 -13.74
CA ASN A 420 -24.75 9.19 -12.81
C ASN A 420 -23.97 9.04 -11.51
N ASP A 421 -23.46 7.84 -11.21
CA ASP A 421 -22.52 7.60 -10.11
C ASP A 421 -21.17 8.34 -10.34
N TYR A 422 -20.95 8.83 -11.56
CA TYR A 422 -19.76 9.58 -11.97
C TYR A 422 -20.09 10.99 -12.46
N SER A 423 -21.26 11.52 -12.10
CA SER A 423 -21.68 12.89 -12.46
C SER A 423 -20.94 13.96 -11.65
N GLU A 424 -21.05 15.23 -12.06
CA GLU A 424 -20.57 16.39 -11.29
C GLU A 424 -21.17 16.42 -9.88
N GLY A 425 -22.47 16.10 -9.75
CA GLY A 425 -23.13 16.00 -8.45
C GLY A 425 -22.54 14.90 -7.57
N ALA A 426 -22.18 13.75 -8.14
CA ALA A 426 -21.51 12.68 -7.42
C ALA A 426 -20.08 13.07 -7.01
N TYR A 427 -19.35 13.75 -7.89
CA TYR A 427 -18.03 14.33 -7.60
C TYR A 427 -18.09 15.30 -6.43
N GLU A 428 -18.99 16.28 -6.47
CA GLU A 428 -19.16 17.28 -5.41
C GLU A 428 -19.55 16.65 -4.07
N HIS A 429 -20.47 15.66 -4.09
CA HIS A 429 -20.84 14.91 -2.90
C HIS A 429 -19.63 14.18 -2.29
N ALA A 430 -18.86 13.47 -3.11
CA ALA A 430 -17.64 12.77 -2.68
C ALA A 430 -16.55 13.74 -2.19
N ARG A 431 -16.42 14.90 -2.81
CA ARG A 431 -15.47 15.96 -2.45
C ARG A 431 -15.79 16.56 -1.09
N ILE A 432 -17.05 16.89 -0.82
CA ILE A 432 -17.50 17.42 0.47
C ILE A 432 -17.38 16.37 1.58
N GLY A 433 -17.75 15.12 1.27
CA GLY A 433 -17.70 14.00 2.21
C GLY A 433 -16.29 13.65 2.71
N ARG A 434 -15.24 13.97 1.94
CA ARG A 434 -13.83 13.72 2.33
C ARG A 434 -13.36 14.52 3.53
N TRP A 435 -14.04 15.60 3.90
CA TRP A 435 -13.61 16.54 4.97
C TRP A 435 -14.55 16.58 6.18
N ARG A 436 -15.55 15.70 6.23
CA ARG A 436 -16.42 15.50 7.39
C ARG A 436 -16.06 14.20 8.08
#